data_AF-A0A2U0S879-F1
#
_entry.id   AF-A0A2U0S879-F1
#
_cell.length_a   1.000
_cell.length_b   1.000
_cell.length_c   1.000
_cell.angle_alpha   90.00
_cell.angle_beta   90.00
_cell.angle_gamma   90.00
#
_symmetry.space_group_name_H-M   'P 1'
#
loop_
_entity.id
_entity.type
_entity.pdbx_description
1 polymer ?
#
loop_
_entity_poly.entity_id
_entity_poly.type
_entity_poly.pdbx_seq_one_letter_code
_entity_poly.pdbx_strand_id
1 'polypeptide(L)'
;NRKTVSGLGLPMFRISKDSEKLADLIEAKGFAILPDLPHCGECGFKTCYELAKALVADEPNTKGCPLLSKGKFSIEVNGEVVPLKEFPREFIQKTVTSLVSSLQDVPEIRTLKIKLEDK
;
A
#
# COMPACT_ATOMS: atom_id res chain seq x y z
N ASN A 1 3.27 -10.32 -34.02
CA ASN A 1 2.40 -9.33 -34.68
C ASN A 1 1.49 -8.62 -33.68
N ARG A 2 1.98 -7.56 -33.01
CA ARG A 2 1.12 -6.71 -32.16
C ARG A 2 0.25 -5.87 -33.09
N LYS A 3 -1.06 -6.07 -33.07
CA LYS A 3 -2.00 -5.12 -33.68
C LYS A 3 -2.18 -4.00 -32.67
N THR A 4 -1.60 -2.83 -32.92
CA THR A 4 -1.83 -1.62 -32.14
C THR A 4 -3.15 -0.99 -32.58
N VAL A 5 -3.82 -0.26 -31.69
CA VAL A 5 -4.91 0.62 -32.11
C VAL A 5 -4.28 1.77 -32.90
N SER A 6 -4.68 1.92 -34.16
CA SER A 6 -4.15 2.93 -35.09
C SER A 6 -4.25 4.32 -34.45
N GLY A 7 -3.10 4.94 -34.17
CA GLY A 7 -2.98 6.30 -33.64
C GLY A 7 -2.60 6.43 -32.16
N LEU A 8 -2.75 5.38 -31.33
CA LEU A 8 -2.54 5.47 -29.88
C LEU A 8 -1.29 4.74 -29.37
N GLY A 9 -0.66 3.89 -30.17
CA GLY A 9 0.53 3.12 -29.75
C GLY A 9 0.27 2.09 -28.64
N LEU A 10 -0.99 1.91 -28.23
CA LEU A 10 -1.39 0.98 -27.17
C LEU A 10 -1.58 -0.45 -27.69
N PRO A 11 -1.23 -1.47 -26.88
CA PRO A 11 -1.49 -2.87 -27.20
C PRO A 11 -3.01 -3.13 -27.24
N MET A 12 -3.50 -3.73 -28.33
CA MET A 12 -4.88 -4.19 -28.42
C MET A 12 -4.98 -5.63 -27.96
N PHE A 13 -5.87 -5.90 -27.01
CA PHE A 13 -6.18 -7.23 -26.52
C PHE A 13 -7.56 -7.67 -26.99
N ARG A 14 -7.68 -8.93 -27.41
CA ARG A 14 -8.97 -9.58 -27.67
C ARG A 14 -9.40 -10.30 -26.41
N ILE A 15 -10.48 -9.83 -25.77
CA ILE A 15 -11.01 -10.39 -24.52
C ILE A 15 -11.19 -11.92 -24.60
N SER A 16 -11.62 -12.46 -25.75
CA SER A 16 -11.86 -13.89 -25.95
C SER A 16 -10.62 -14.75 -26.21
N LYS A 17 -9.43 -14.16 -26.44
CA LYS A 17 -8.23 -14.91 -26.87
C LYS A 17 -6.92 -14.49 -26.20
N ASP A 18 -6.90 -13.35 -25.54
CA ASP A 18 -5.67 -12.76 -24.97
C ASP A 18 -5.74 -12.66 -23.44
N SER A 19 -6.52 -13.52 -22.77
CA SER A 19 -6.66 -13.52 -21.31
C SER A 19 -5.33 -13.74 -20.59
N GLU A 20 -4.50 -14.67 -21.07
CA GLU A 20 -3.16 -14.93 -20.52
C GLU A 20 -2.25 -13.70 -20.64
N LYS A 21 -2.21 -13.07 -21.82
CA LYS A 21 -1.41 -11.86 -22.04
C LYS A 21 -1.87 -10.67 -21.19
N LEU A 22 -3.16 -10.60 -20.89
CA LEU A 22 -3.70 -9.58 -20.00
C LEU A 22 -3.28 -9.85 -18.55
N ALA A 23 -3.30 -11.12 -18.12
CA ALA A 23 -2.80 -11.52 -16.81
C ALA A 23 -1.30 -11.21 -16.66
N ASP A 24 -0.48 -11.57 -17.65
CA ASP A 24 0.95 -11.25 -17.67
C ASP A 24 1.20 -9.73 -17.53
N LEU A 25 0.38 -8.91 -18.21
CA LEU A 25 0.49 -7.46 -18.12
C LEU A 25 0.13 -6.95 -16.72
N ILE A 26 -0.94 -7.48 -16.12
CA ILE A 26 -1.37 -7.12 -14.76
C ILE A 26 -0.32 -7.53 -13.75
N GLU A 27 0.27 -8.72 -13.87
CA GLU A 27 1.33 -9.18 -12.97
C GLU A 27 2.60 -8.33 -13.12
N ALA A 28 2.95 -7.95 -14.35
CA ALA A 28 4.15 -7.16 -14.62
C ALA A 28 4.02 -5.67 -14.26
N LYS A 29 2.81 -5.09 -14.35
CA LYS A 29 2.57 -3.64 -14.20
C LYS A 29 1.61 -3.26 -13.08
N GLY A 30 0.99 -4.24 -12.44
CA GLY A 30 0.10 -4.04 -11.31
C GLY A 30 0.85 -3.45 -10.12
N PHE A 31 0.17 -2.59 -9.37
CA PHE A 31 0.67 -2.01 -8.14
C PHE A 31 -0.40 -2.11 -7.05
N ALA A 32 0.03 -2.01 -5.79
CA ALA A 32 -0.87 -2.08 -4.66
C ALA A 32 -1.89 -0.92 -4.66
N ILE A 33 -3.10 -1.19 -4.17
CA ILE A 33 -4.13 -0.16 -4.02
C ILE A 33 -3.57 0.97 -3.14
N LEU A 34 -3.60 2.19 -3.68
CA LEU A 34 -3.09 3.37 -2.99
C LEU A 34 -4.14 3.90 -2.00
N PRO A 35 -3.71 4.48 -0.87
CA PRO A 35 -4.61 4.89 0.22
C PRO A 35 -5.40 6.19 -0.05
N ASP A 36 -5.25 6.80 -1.23
CA ASP A 36 -5.90 8.05 -1.67
C ASP A 36 -5.94 9.19 -0.62
N LEU A 37 -4.81 9.41 0.05
CA LEU A 37 -4.71 10.39 1.12
C LEU A 37 -4.48 11.81 0.57
N PRO A 38 -5.22 12.82 1.07
CA PRO A 38 -4.97 14.21 0.71
C PRO A 38 -3.64 14.70 1.29
N HIS A 39 -2.84 15.38 0.47
CA HIS A 39 -1.61 16.09 0.88
C HIS A 39 -0.56 15.24 1.62
N CYS A 40 -0.46 13.94 1.33
CA CYS A 40 0.46 13.04 2.02
C CYS A 40 1.95 13.35 1.77
N GLY A 41 2.39 13.34 0.50
CA GLY A 41 3.74 13.74 0.08
C GLY A 41 4.90 12.77 0.39
N GLU A 42 4.69 11.70 1.17
CA GLU A 42 5.78 10.82 1.63
C GLU A 42 6.54 10.09 0.50
N CYS A 43 5.90 9.90 -0.65
CA CYS A 43 6.51 9.30 -1.84
C CYS A 43 7.12 10.33 -2.82
N GLY A 44 7.09 11.61 -2.49
CA GLY A 44 7.53 12.71 -3.36
C GLY A 44 6.46 13.25 -4.33
N PHE A 45 5.31 12.60 -4.44
CA PHE A 45 4.18 13.05 -5.27
C PHE A 45 3.14 13.82 -4.45
N LYS A 46 2.45 14.78 -5.07
CA LYS A 46 1.45 15.63 -4.38
C LYS A 46 0.17 14.87 -4.10
N THR A 47 -0.17 13.90 -4.95
CA THR A 47 -1.38 13.10 -4.86
C THR A 47 -1.10 11.63 -5.15
N CYS A 48 -1.93 10.73 -4.64
CA CYS A 48 -1.87 9.31 -4.99
C CYS A 48 -2.10 9.07 -6.49
N TYR A 49 -2.89 9.94 -7.15
CA TYR A 49 -3.11 9.87 -8.59
C TYR A 49 -1.85 10.17 -9.41
N GLU A 50 -1.01 11.12 -8.97
CA GLU A 50 0.28 11.39 -9.61
C GLU A 50 1.24 10.20 -9.45
N LEU A 51 1.33 9.62 -8.25
CA LEU A 51 2.11 8.40 -8.04
C LEU A 51 1.60 7.24 -8.92
N ALA A 52 0.28 7.03 -9.01
CA ALA A 52 -0.30 5.99 -9.84
C ALA A 52 0.09 6.14 -11.32
N LYS A 53 0.07 7.37 -11.85
CA LYS A 53 0.53 7.65 -13.22
C LYS A 53 2.00 7.30 -13.42
N ALA A 54 2.87 7.68 -12.48
CA ALA A 54 4.30 7.36 -12.56
C ALA A 54 4.57 5.85 -12.48
N LEU A 55 3.84 5.12 -11.62
CA LEU A 55 3.91 3.66 -11.50
C LEU A 55 3.49 2.95 -12.81
N VAL A 56 2.38 3.38 -13.42
CA VAL A 56 1.90 2.82 -14.68
C VAL A 56 2.86 3.15 -15.84
N ALA A 57 3.45 4.35 -15.83
CA ALA A 57 4.42 4.80 -16.83
C ALA A 57 5.82 4.16 -16.66
N ASP A 58 6.05 3.42 -15.57
CA ASP A 58 7.35 2.81 -15.25
C ASP A 58 8.49 3.84 -15.19
N GLU A 59 8.19 5.02 -14.63
CA GLU A 59 9.15 6.10 -14.55
C GLU A 59 10.37 5.70 -13.69
N PRO A 60 11.60 5.96 -14.15
CA PRO A 60 12.81 5.59 -13.41
C PRO A 60 12.81 6.16 -11.98
N ASN A 61 13.18 5.33 -11.01
CA ASN A 61 13.24 5.66 -9.57
C ASN A 61 11.90 5.83 -8.85
N THR A 62 10.77 5.49 -9.46
CA THR A 62 9.47 5.47 -8.75
C THR A 62 9.45 4.34 -7.72
N LYS A 63 9.77 4.69 -6.47
CA LYS A 63 9.57 3.81 -5.31
C LYS A 63 8.11 3.97 -4.90
N GLY A 64 7.34 2.87 -4.89
CA GLY A 64 5.89 2.90 -4.59
C GLY A 64 5.56 3.56 -3.24
N CYS A 65 4.29 3.60 -2.86
CA CYS A 65 3.88 4.31 -1.65
C CYS A 65 4.55 3.73 -0.39
N PRO A 66 5.37 4.51 0.36
CA PRO A 66 6.08 4.02 1.53
C PRO A 66 5.13 3.61 2.67
N LEU A 67 3.90 4.15 2.70
CA LEU A 67 2.89 3.79 3.69
C LEU A 67 2.39 2.35 3.54
N LEU A 68 2.51 1.78 2.34
CA LEU A 68 2.14 0.39 2.04
C LEU A 68 3.26 -0.60 2.33
N SER A 69 4.45 -0.11 2.71
CA SER A 69 5.53 -0.96 3.16
C SER A 69 5.05 -1.76 4.37
N LYS A 70 5.16 -3.09 4.30
CA LYS A 70 4.74 -4.01 5.37
C LYS A 70 5.57 -3.76 6.64
N GLY A 71 5.10 -2.86 7.49
CA GLY A 71 5.65 -2.65 8.83
C GLY A 71 5.16 -3.71 9.82
N LYS A 72 5.88 -3.89 10.92
CA LYS A 72 5.51 -4.79 12.04
C LYS A 72 4.35 -4.24 12.90
N PHE A 73 3.72 -3.15 12.46
CA PHE A 73 2.68 -2.43 13.19
C PHE A 73 1.58 -1.98 12.23
N SER A 74 0.34 -2.29 12.59
CA SER A 74 -0.88 -1.91 11.88
C SER A 74 -1.96 -1.55 12.90
N ILE A 75 -2.81 -0.59 12.54
CA ILE A 75 -4.04 -0.29 13.25
C ILE A 75 -5.19 -0.64 12.32
N GLU A 76 -6.18 -1.33 12.85
CA GLU A 76 -7.38 -1.74 12.13
C GLU A 76 -8.60 -1.11 12.81
N VAL A 77 -9.46 -0.47 12.02
CA VAL A 77 -10.72 0.12 12.46
C VAL A 77 -11.82 -0.47 11.59
N ASN A 78 -12.79 -1.16 12.21
CA ASN A 78 -13.91 -1.80 11.50
C ASN A 78 -13.50 -2.75 10.37
N GLY A 79 -12.38 -3.47 10.51
CA GLY A 79 -11.86 -4.34 9.46
C GLY A 79 -10.91 -3.66 8.46
N GLU A 80 -10.79 -2.33 8.49
CA GLU A 80 -9.96 -1.57 7.57
C GLU A 80 -8.63 -1.15 8.20
N VAL A 81 -7.53 -1.41 7.50
CA VAL A 81 -6.19 -1.00 7.95
C VAL A 81 -6.01 0.50 7.73
N VAL A 82 -5.71 1.23 8.80
CA VAL A 82 -5.44 2.67 8.75
C VAL A 82 -4.01 2.92 8.25
N PRO A 83 -3.82 3.60 7.11
CA PRO A 83 -2.49 3.95 6.62
C PRO A 83 -1.87 5.04 7.50
N LEU A 84 -0.71 4.75 8.09
CA LEU A 84 0.00 5.67 8.98
C LEU A 84 1.34 6.12 8.38
N LYS A 85 1.58 7.44 8.44
CA LYS A 85 2.90 8.05 8.26
C LYS A 85 3.90 7.52 9.30
N GLU A 86 5.19 7.75 9.07
CA GLU A 86 6.27 7.28 9.93
C GLU A 86 6.13 7.78 11.37
N PHE A 87 5.94 9.09 11.57
CA PHE A 87 5.83 9.66 12.91
C PHE A 87 4.66 9.08 13.75
N PRO A 88 3.38 9.13 13.30
CA PRO A 88 2.28 8.54 14.05
C PRO A 88 2.47 7.03 14.30
N ARG A 89 3.01 6.29 13.33
CA ARG A 89 3.30 4.87 13.47
C ARG A 89 4.29 4.61 14.60
N GLU A 90 5.44 5.28 14.57
CA GLU A 90 6.45 5.12 15.60
C GLU A 90 5.95 5.54 16.98
N PHE A 91 5.25 6.67 17.05
CA PHE A 91 4.74 7.20 18.30
C PHE A 91 3.78 6.21 18.96
N ILE A 92 2.80 5.69 18.22
CA ILE A 92 1.81 4.75 18.77
C ILE A 92 2.48 3.42 19.11
N GLN A 93 3.35 2.90 18.24
CA GLN A 93 4.06 1.64 18.49
C GLN A 93 4.90 1.71 19.78
N LYS A 94 5.69 2.77 19.95
CA LYS A 94 6.49 2.98 21.17
C LYS A 94 5.60 3.12 22.40
N THR A 95 4.55 3.95 22.32
CA THR A 95 3.62 4.19 23.42
C THR A 95 2.92 2.90 23.88
N VAL A 96 2.36 2.13 22.95
CA VAL A 96 1.66 0.88 23.24
C VAL A 96 2.61 -0.18 23.82
N THR A 97 3.82 -0.29 23.25
CA THR A 97 4.83 -1.23 23.76
C THR A 97 5.25 -0.87 25.18
N SER A 98 5.52 0.41 25.46
CA SER A 98 5.88 0.90 26.79
C SER A 98 4.75 0.74 27.82
N LEU A 99 3.50 0.95 27.39
CA LEU A 99 2.32 0.75 28.24
C LEU A 99 2.23 -0.72 28.67
N VAL A 100 2.31 -1.65 27.72
CA VAL A 100 2.18 -3.09 28.00
C VAL A 100 3.39 -3.63 28.77
N SER A 101 4.60 -3.12 28.53
CA SER A 101 5.80 -3.54 29.27
C SER A 101 5.82 -3.11 30.74
N SER A 102 4.98 -2.14 31.11
CA SER A 102 4.87 -1.65 32.50
C SER A 102 3.88 -2.46 33.34
N LEU A 103 3.16 -3.40 32.73
CA LEU A 103 2.22 -4.27 33.43
C LEU A 103 2.95 -5.39 34.18
N GLN A 104 2.40 -5.81 35.31
CA GLN A 104 2.92 -6.96 36.05
C GLN A 104 2.68 -8.26 35.28
N ASP A 105 3.62 -9.20 35.39
CA ASP A 105 3.53 -10.56 34.84
C ASP A 105 3.37 -10.66 33.30
N VAL A 106 3.82 -9.65 32.55
CA VAL A 106 3.86 -9.71 31.08
C VAL A 106 5.18 -10.33 30.59
N PRO A 107 5.14 -11.38 29.75
CA PRO A 107 6.33 -11.98 29.16
C PRO A 107 6.96 -11.09 28.08
N GLU A 108 8.13 -11.50 27.57
CA GLU A 108 8.77 -10.83 26.42
C GLU A 108 7.79 -10.62 25.25
N ILE A 109 7.62 -9.37 24.82
CA ILE A 109 6.65 -8.99 23.79
C ILE A 109 7.20 -9.33 22.40
N ARG A 110 6.79 -10.48 21.86
CA ARG A 110 7.04 -10.86 20.46
C ARG A 110 5.90 -10.49 19.52
N THR A 111 4.68 -10.51 20.03
CA THR A 111 3.45 -10.13 19.32
C THR A 111 2.50 -9.54 20.33
N LEU A 112 1.88 -8.41 19.99
CA LEU A 112 0.99 -7.66 20.85
C LEU A 112 -0.31 -7.42 20.09
N LYS A 113 -1.44 -7.80 20.68
CA LYS A 113 -2.77 -7.54 20.15
C LYS A 113 -3.62 -6.84 21.20
N ILE A 114 -4.05 -5.62 20.91
CA ILE A 114 -5.04 -4.90 21.73
C ILE A 114 -6.37 -5.00 21.00
N LYS A 115 -7.42 -5.35 21.73
CA LYS A 115 -8.79 -5.36 21.23
C LYS A 115 -9.63 -4.40 22.08
N LEU A 116 -10.44 -3.61 21.40
CA LEU A 116 -11.51 -2.83 21.99
C LEU A 116 -12.79 -3.29 21.29
N GLU A 117 -13.75 -3.77 22.07
CA GLU A 117 -15.06 -4.21 21.58
C GLU A 117 -16.09 -3.31 22.27
N ASP A 118 -16.87 -2.55 21.48
CA ASP A 118 -18.04 -1.85 22.00
C ASP A 118 -19.18 -2.84 22.25
N LYS A 119 -20.04 -2.55 23.23
CA LYS A 119 -21.22 -3.37 23.57
C LYS A 119 -22.35 -3.20 22.57
#